data_AF-A0A2S4WEY8-F1
#
_entry.id   AF-A0A2S4WEY8-F1
#
_cell.length_a   1.000
_cell.length_b   1.000
_cell.length_c   1.000
_cell.angle_alpha   90.00
_cell.angle_beta   90.00
_cell.angle_gamma   90.00
#
_symmetry.space_group_name_H-M   'P 1'
#
loop_
_entity.id
_entity.type
_entity.pdbx_description
1 polymer ?
#
loop_
_entity_poly.entity_id
_entity_poly.type
_entity_poly.pdbx_seq_one_letter_code
_entity_poly.pdbx_strand_id
1 'polypeptide(L)'
;MGRALATQKDGVTDMIPPSGFKYKTIPANSEKLKAILAAKDDNAISTQNDPTETHVSPPRVATINEYIDFLGYKGARADEIIKTLIDNDLQTYQIFASPNLDHAALRDLDGMTLGLVTKLCDGVSPFEEHLFNENGGS
;
A
#
# COMPACT_ATOMS: atom_id res chain seq x y z
N MET A 1 -10.05 -19.21 37.90
CA MET A 1 -9.20 -20.12 37.10
C MET A 1 -10.08 -20.81 36.07
N GLY A 2 -10.26 -20.22 34.88
CA GLY A 2 -11.05 -20.83 33.80
C GLY A 2 -10.11 -21.33 32.70
N ARG A 3 -10.08 -22.65 32.46
CA ARG A 3 -9.30 -23.26 31.37
C ARG A 3 -10.23 -23.45 30.18
N ALA A 4 -9.89 -22.87 29.03
CA ALA A 4 -10.56 -23.15 27.77
C ALA A 4 -10.26 -24.59 27.32
N LEU A 5 -11.28 -25.35 26.95
CA LEU A 5 -11.19 -26.68 26.35
C LEU A 5 -11.21 -26.51 24.83
N ALA A 6 -10.03 -26.46 24.20
CA ALA A 6 -9.92 -26.64 22.76
C ALA A 6 -9.29 -28.01 22.50
N THR A 7 -10.11 -28.95 22.04
CA THR A 7 -9.64 -30.27 21.59
C THR A 7 -9.02 -30.10 20.22
N GLN A 8 -7.69 -30.22 20.14
CA GLN A 8 -6.97 -30.28 18.87
C GLN A 8 -7.31 -31.62 18.18
N LYS A 9 -7.74 -31.55 16.92
CA LYS A 9 -8.02 -32.73 16.11
C LYS A 9 -6.71 -33.19 15.45
N ASP A 10 -6.35 -34.45 15.67
CA ASP A 10 -5.18 -35.08 15.06
C ASP A 10 -5.35 -35.12 13.53
N GLY A 11 -4.36 -34.63 12.79
CA GLY A 11 -4.31 -34.73 11.32
C GLY A 11 -4.19 -33.44 10.50
N VAL A 12 -3.77 -32.30 11.05
CA VAL A 12 -3.44 -31.11 10.24
C VAL A 12 -1.93 -31.08 9.97
N THR A 13 -1.56 -31.56 8.79
CA THR A 13 -0.22 -31.36 8.23
C THR A 13 -0.18 -30.02 7.49
N ASP A 14 0.73 -29.14 7.90
CA ASP A 14 1.17 -28.01 7.08
C ASP A 14 1.81 -28.55 5.79
N MET A 15 1.42 -27.97 4.65
CA MET A 15 1.82 -28.31 3.27
C MET A 15 0.87 -29.26 2.52
N ILE A 16 -0.01 -28.65 1.72
CA ILE A 16 -0.12 -28.79 0.25
C ILE A 16 -1.33 -27.93 -0.17
N PRO A 17 -1.21 -27.02 -1.17
CA PRO A 17 -2.38 -26.30 -1.68
C PRO A 17 -3.38 -27.31 -2.28
N PRO A 18 -4.69 -27.12 -2.08
CA PRO A 18 -5.69 -28.07 -2.55
C PRO A 18 -5.58 -28.28 -4.07
N SER A 19 -5.54 -29.54 -4.48
CA SER A 19 -5.36 -30.06 -5.86
C SER A 19 -6.49 -29.70 -6.85
N GLY A 20 -7.23 -28.62 -6.60
CA GLY A 20 -8.38 -28.18 -7.40
C GLY A 20 -8.15 -26.90 -8.22
N PHE A 21 -7.07 -26.15 -7.99
CA PHE A 21 -6.79 -24.93 -8.76
C PHE A 21 -6.16 -25.28 -10.12
N LYS A 22 -6.93 -25.11 -11.19
CA LYS A 22 -6.39 -25.19 -12.55
C LYS A 22 -5.92 -23.82 -12.99
N TYR A 23 -4.61 -23.64 -13.12
CA TYR A 23 -4.05 -22.52 -13.88
C TYR A 23 -3.99 -22.91 -15.35
N LYS A 24 -4.47 -22.03 -16.24
CA LYS A 24 -4.35 -22.22 -17.68
C LYS A 24 -3.05 -21.58 -18.13
N THR A 25 -1.99 -22.36 -18.24
CA THR A 25 -0.71 -21.91 -18.82
C THR A 25 -0.93 -21.57 -20.30
N ILE A 26 -0.82 -20.31 -20.67
CA ILE A 26 -0.85 -19.88 -22.07
C ILE A 26 0.58 -20.02 -22.62
N PRO A 27 0.81 -20.78 -23.71
CA PRO A 27 2.13 -20.85 -24.32
C PRO A 27 2.50 -19.50 -24.94
N ALA A 28 3.74 -19.06 -24.71
CA ALA A 28 4.30 -17.75 -25.12
C ALA A 28 4.47 -17.56 -26.64
N ASN A 29 3.81 -18.37 -27.47
CA ASN A 29 3.89 -18.32 -28.92
C ASN A 29 2.53 -18.68 -29.50
N SER A 30 1.59 -17.74 -29.42
CA SER A 30 0.43 -17.79 -30.31
C SER A 30 0.59 -16.68 -31.33
N GLU A 31 0.49 -17.04 -32.62
CA GLU A 31 0.48 -16.13 -33.77
C GLU A 31 -0.53 -14.96 -33.62
N LYS A 32 -1.48 -15.07 -32.68
CA LYS A 32 -2.38 -13.99 -32.26
C LYS A 32 -1.65 -12.76 -31.70
N LEU A 33 -0.51 -12.92 -31.04
CA LEU A 33 0.26 -11.78 -30.52
C LEU A 33 0.90 -10.97 -31.66
N LYS A 34 1.34 -11.63 -32.74
CA LYS A 34 1.92 -10.94 -33.92
C LYS A 34 0.88 -10.14 -34.69
N ALA A 35 -0.34 -10.65 -34.80
CA ALA A 35 -1.45 -9.94 -35.44
C ALA A 35 -1.85 -8.65 -34.70
N ILE A 36 -1.69 -8.61 -33.37
CA ILE A 36 -1.99 -7.42 -32.55
C ILE A 36 -0.91 -6.34 -32.72
N LEU A 37 0.37 -6.72 -32.89
CA LEU A 37 1.44 -5.76 -33.17
C LEU A 37 1.37 -5.16 -34.59
N ALA A 38 0.78 -5.88 -35.55
CA ALA A 38 0.71 -5.45 -36.95
C ALA A 38 -0.45 -4.49 -37.26
N ALA A 39 -1.42 -4.33 -36.35
CA ALA A 39 -2.61 -3.49 -36.57
C ALA A 39 -2.46 -2.06 -36.00
N LYS A 40 -1.22 -1.57 -35.87
CA LYS A 40 -0.91 -0.23 -35.34
C LYS A 40 -0.76 0.79 -36.46
N ASP A 41 -1.76 0.95 -37.30
CA ASP A 41 -1.96 2.17 -38.06
C ASP A 41 -3.47 2.32 -38.32
N ASP A 42 -3.99 3.50 -38.02
CA ASP A 42 -5.35 3.99 -38.27
C ASP A 42 -6.50 3.44 -37.41
N ASN A 43 -6.80 4.19 -36.33
CA ASN A 43 -8.04 4.96 -36.16
C ASN A 43 -8.50 4.99 -34.69
N ALA A 44 -8.83 6.20 -34.24
CA ALA A 44 -9.16 6.55 -32.86
C ALA A 44 -10.49 5.97 -32.40
N ILE A 45 -10.50 5.26 -31.27
CA ILE A 45 -11.60 5.29 -30.31
C ILE A 45 -11.01 5.31 -28.90
N SER A 46 -11.30 6.41 -28.20
CA SER A 46 -11.10 6.64 -26.78
C SER A 46 -11.88 5.62 -25.96
N THR A 47 -11.19 4.60 -25.47
CA THR A 47 -11.52 3.92 -24.22
C THR A 47 -10.22 3.78 -23.47
N GLN A 48 -9.91 4.77 -22.64
CA GLN A 48 -8.82 4.71 -21.69
C GLN A 48 -9.25 3.75 -20.56
N ASN A 49 -9.28 2.46 -20.87
CA ASN A 49 -9.08 1.43 -19.88
C ASN A 49 -7.58 1.42 -19.64
N ASP A 50 -7.11 2.33 -18.78
CA ASP A 50 -5.78 2.22 -18.21
C ASP A 50 -5.77 0.86 -17.47
N PRO A 51 -4.98 -0.13 -17.90
CA PRO A 51 -4.53 -1.09 -16.92
C PRO A 51 -3.61 -0.26 -16.03
N THR A 52 -4.12 0.17 -14.88
CA THR A 52 -3.24 0.39 -13.75
C THR A 52 -2.55 -0.95 -13.53
N GLU A 53 -1.43 -1.15 -14.21
CA GLU A 53 -0.32 -1.90 -13.67
C GLU A 53 -0.04 -1.20 -12.35
N THR A 54 -0.77 -1.63 -11.31
CA THR A 54 -0.35 -1.41 -9.95
C THR A 54 1.00 -2.08 -9.92
N HIS A 55 2.04 -1.28 -10.12
CA HIS A 55 3.40 -1.64 -9.86
C HIS A 55 3.41 -1.83 -8.34
N VAL A 56 2.99 -3.02 -7.90
CA VAL A 56 3.00 -3.41 -6.49
C VAL A 56 4.47 -3.63 -6.19
N SER A 57 5.17 -2.52 -6.03
CA SER A 57 6.46 -2.50 -5.39
C SER A 57 6.28 -3.21 -4.05
N PRO A 58 7.16 -4.16 -3.71
CA PRO A 58 7.06 -4.87 -2.45
C PRO A 58 6.95 -3.85 -1.31
N PRO A 59 6.07 -4.06 -0.31
CA PRO A 59 5.85 -3.11 0.76
C PRO A 59 7.19 -2.82 1.44
N ARG A 60 7.75 -1.64 1.21
CA ARG A 60 8.93 -1.19 1.94
C ARG A 60 8.45 -0.83 3.34
N VAL A 61 9.01 -1.50 4.35
CA VAL A 61 8.59 -1.36 5.74
C VAL A 61 9.22 -0.10 6.31
N ALA A 62 8.63 1.06 5.99
CA ALA A 62 8.96 2.32 6.63
C ALA A 62 8.00 2.56 7.80
N THR A 63 8.57 2.98 8.93
CA THR A 63 7.83 3.29 10.15
C THR A 63 7.15 4.65 10.05
N ILE A 64 6.09 4.86 10.82
CA ILE A 64 5.47 6.18 10.93
C ILE A 64 6.46 7.25 11.44
N ASN A 65 7.44 6.86 12.25
CA ASN A 65 8.48 7.77 12.74
C ASN A 65 9.32 8.35 11.60
N GLU A 66 9.78 7.51 10.68
CA GLU A 66 10.56 7.94 9.50
C GLU A 66 9.74 8.86 8.61
N TYR A 67 8.43 8.57 8.47
CA TYR A 67 7.53 9.43 7.71
C TYR A 67 7.37 10.82 8.34
N ILE A 68 7.17 10.89 9.65
CA ILE A 68 7.04 12.16 10.37
C ILE A 68 8.35 12.97 10.34
N ASP A 69 9.52 12.31 10.43
CA ASP A 69 10.81 12.97 10.26
C ASP A 69 10.99 13.54 8.85
N PHE A 70 10.60 12.77 7.82
CA PHE A 70 10.61 13.20 6.41
C PHE A 70 9.75 14.45 6.18
N LEU A 71 8.58 14.55 6.84
CA LEU A 71 7.73 15.74 6.79
C LEU A 71 8.32 16.97 7.52
N GLY A 72 9.46 16.79 8.18
CA GLY A 72 10.24 17.85 8.82
C GLY A 72 9.87 18.10 10.28
N TYR A 73 9.13 17.20 10.92
CA TYR A 73 8.80 17.31 12.35
C TYR A 73 9.84 16.58 13.19
N LYS A 74 10.35 17.25 14.24
CA LYS A 74 11.37 16.68 15.15
C LYS A 74 11.09 17.05 16.61
N GLY A 75 11.70 16.31 17.53
CA GLY A 75 11.61 16.53 18.98
C GLY A 75 10.19 16.36 19.52
N ALA A 76 9.87 17.08 20.60
CA ALA A 76 8.59 16.94 21.31
C ALA A 76 7.36 17.05 20.40
N ARG A 77 7.43 17.89 19.36
CA ARG A 77 6.32 18.03 18.42
C ARG A 77 6.11 16.78 17.56
N ALA A 78 7.18 16.10 17.16
CA ALA A 78 7.07 14.82 16.46
C ALA A 78 6.50 13.76 17.38
N ASP A 79 6.96 13.70 18.64
CA ASP A 79 6.49 12.72 19.62
C ASP A 79 4.98 12.86 19.89
N GLU A 80 4.47 14.09 20.01
CA GLU A 80 3.04 14.38 20.12
C GLU A 80 2.25 13.85 18.91
N ILE A 81 2.71 14.17 17.70
CA ILE A 81 2.05 13.74 16.46
C ILE A 81 2.05 12.22 16.36
N ILE A 82 3.21 11.58 16.57
CA ILE A 82 3.36 10.12 16.50
C ILE A 82 2.48 9.45 17.53
N LYS A 83 2.44 9.97 18.77
CA LYS A 83 1.56 9.46 19.83
C LYS A 83 0.09 9.55 19.41
N THR A 84 -0.38 10.69 18.92
CA THR A 84 -1.75 10.84 18.44
C THR A 84 -2.06 9.85 17.33
N LEU A 85 -1.15 9.64 16.38
CA LEU A 85 -1.35 8.69 15.28
C LEU A 85 -1.42 7.24 15.78
N ILE A 86 -0.53 6.84 16.68
CA ILE A 86 -0.52 5.49 17.27
C ILE A 86 -1.77 5.24 18.11
N ASP A 87 -2.18 6.20 18.94
CA ASP A 87 -3.36 6.11 19.79
C ASP A 87 -4.68 5.98 18.97
N ASN A 88 -4.63 6.32 17.67
CA ASN A 88 -5.75 6.20 16.72
C ASN A 88 -5.55 5.09 15.66
N ASP A 89 -4.62 4.15 15.90
CA ASP A 89 -4.30 3.03 14.99
C ASP A 89 -3.81 3.46 13.58
N LEU A 90 -3.29 4.69 13.45
CA LEU A 90 -2.73 5.26 12.21
C LEU A 90 -1.22 5.00 12.10
N GLN A 91 -0.82 3.73 12.22
CA GLN A 91 0.59 3.33 12.33
C GLN A 91 1.34 3.24 10.99
N THR A 92 0.64 3.35 9.87
CA THR A 92 1.22 3.21 8.53
C THR A 92 0.93 4.46 7.71
N TYR A 93 1.98 5.05 7.12
CA TYR A 93 1.87 6.27 6.31
C TYR A 93 0.94 6.12 5.10
N GLN A 94 0.80 4.90 4.57
CA GLN A 94 -0.08 4.59 3.43
C GLN A 94 -1.57 4.86 3.73
N ILE A 95 -1.97 4.88 5.01
CA ILE A 95 -3.34 5.21 5.40
C ILE A 95 -3.72 6.63 4.93
N PHE A 96 -2.75 7.56 4.86
CA PHE A 96 -3.00 8.93 4.42
C PHE A 96 -3.24 9.08 2.92
N ALA A 97 -2.90 8.08 2.10
CA ALA A 97 -3.25 8.02 0.69
C ALA A 97 -4.61 7.35 0.42
N SER A 98 -5.27 6.83 1.46
CA SER A 98 -6.56 6.17 1.31
C SER A 98 -7.64 7.19 0.91
N PRO A 99 -8.39 6.94 -0.18
CA PRO A 99 -9.51 7.81 -0.57
C PRO A 99 -10.68 7.74 0.44
N ASN A 100 -10.67 6.74 1.32
CA ASN A 100 -11.69 6.55 2.36
C ASN A 100 -11.33 7.23 3.68
N LEU A 101 -10.17 7.90 3.75
CA LEU A 101 -9.78 8.63 4.94
C LEU A 101 -10.65 9.88 5.09
N ASP A 102 -11.33 10.00 6.24
CA ASP A 102 -12.08 11.21 6.56
C ASP A 102 -11.13 12.30 7.08
N HIS A 103 -10.86 13.28 6.23
CA HIS A 103 -9.97 14.40 6.55
C HIS A 103 -10.53 15.30 7.66
N ALA A 104 -11.85 15.36 7.83
CA ALA A 104 -12.48 16.11 8.91
C ALA A 104 -12.24 15.40 10.24
N ALA A 105 -12.48 14.09 10.29
CA ALA A 105 -12.21 13.29 11.47
C ALA A 105 -10.71 13.31 11.86
N LEU A 106 -9.81 13.26 10.88
CA LEU A 106 -8.37 13.37 11.12
C LEU A 106 -7.97 14.73 11.70
N ARG A 107 -8.62 15.82 11.24
CA ARG A 107 -8.37 17.18 11.76
C ARG A 107 -8.91 17.37 13.18
N ASP A 108 -9.96 16.65 13.56
CA ASP A 108 -10.57 16.73 14.88
C ASP A 108 -9.75 15.97 15.96
N LEU A 109 -8.71 15.23 15.57
CA LEU A 109 -7.77 14.62 16.51
C LEU A 109 -6.92 15.68 17.23
N ASP A 110 -6.59 15.39 18.49
CA ASP A 110 -5.80 16.30 19.32
C ASP A 110 -4.41 16.56 18.72
N GLY A 111 -4.04 17.85 18.66
CA GLY A 111 -2.78 18.29 18.08
C GLY A 111 -2.73 18.32 16.55
N MET A 112 -3.81 17.92 15.85
CA MET A 112 -3.90 18.02 14.39
C MET A 112 -4.29 19.43 13.94
N THR A 113 -3.55 19.95 12.96
CA THR A 113 -3.86 21.24 12.32
C THR A 113 -4.14 20.99 10.85
N LEU A 114 -4.89 21.89 10.21
CA LEU A 114 -5.15 21.80 8.77
C LEU A 114 -3.86 21.60 7.96
N GLY A 115 -2.81 22.39 8.27
CA GLY A 115 -1.52 22.27 7.58
C GLY A 115 -0.79 20.96 7.82
N LEU A 116 -0.93 20.35 9.01
CA LEU A 116 -0.37 19.02 9.29
C LEU A 116 -1.13 17.93 8.52
N VAL A 117 -2.46 17.97 8.52
CA VAL A 117 -3.29 17.01 7.77
C VAL A 117 -2.98 17.07 6.28
N THR A 118 -2.89 18.28 5.70
CA THR A 118 -2.49 18.47 4.31
C THR A 118 -1.12 17.85 4.02
N LYS A 119 -0.12 18.10 4.88
CA LYS A 119 1.22 17.50 4.72
C LYS A 119 1.22 15.98 4.84
N LEU A 120 0.42 15.41 5.74
CA LEU A 120 0.32 13.96 5.92
C LEU A 120 -0.28 13.28 4.68
N CYS A 121 -1.26 13.89 4.02
CA CYS A 121 -1.86 13.35 2.80
C CYS A 121 -0.98 13.58 1.57
N ASP A 122 -0.51 14.82 1.35
CA ASP A 122 0.27 15.19 0.18
C ASP A 122 1.69 14.60 0.20
N GLY A 123 2.20 14.30 1.40
CA GLY A 123 3.55 13.78 1.61
C GLY A 123 3.72 12.29 1.27
N VAL A 124 2.63 11.54 1.02
CA VAL A 124 2.72 10.10 0.81
C VAL A 124 3.48 9.77 -0.47
N SER A 125 3.10 10.33 -1.61
CA SER A 125 3.78 10.04 -2.89
C SER A 125 5.25 10.48 -2.90
N PRO A 126 5.62 11.69 -2.42
CA PRO A 126 7.03 12.07 -2.27
C PRO A 126 7.83 11.15 -1.34
N PHE A 127 7.21 10.65 -0.27
CA PHE A 127 7.87 9.73 0.64
C PHE A 127 8.07 8.35 0.02
N GLU A 128 7.08 7.84 -0.71
CA GLU A 128 7.23 6.60 -1.48
C GLU A 128 8.39 6.71 -2.47
N GLU A 129 8.46 7.80 -3.23
CA GLU A 129 9.58 8.08 -4.15
C GLU A 129 10.93 8.16 -3.41
N HIS A 130 10.97 8.83 -2.27
CA HIS A 130 12.16 8.89 -1.41
C HIS A 130 12.61 7.48 -0.99
N LEU A 131 11.69 6.64 -0.52
CA LEU A 131 11.96 5.25 -0.16
C LEU A 131 12.46 4.43 -1.35
N PHE A 132 11.92 4.67 -2.55
CA PHE A 132 12.37 4.01 -3.79
C PHE A 132 13.82 4.36 -4.12
N ASN A 133 14.16 5.65 -4.07
CA ASN A 133 15.45 6.18 -4.47
C ASN A 133 16.56 5.86 -3.46
N GLU A 134 16.29 5.93 -2.16
CA GLU A 134 17.31 5.66 -1.12
C GLU A 134 17.85 4.22 -1.16
N ASN A 135 17.07 3.25 -1.63
CA ASN A 135 17.50 1.86 -1.72
C ASN A 135 17.66 1.33 -3.16
N GLY A 136 17.52 2.21 -4.17
CA GLY A 136 17.75 1.89 -5.59
C GLY A 136 19.16 2.24 -6.08
N GLY A 137 19.95 2.93 -5.25
CA GLY A 137 21.37 3.18 -5.48
C GLY A 137 22.23 2.08 -4.88
N SER A 138 22.49 1.01 -5.63
CA SER A 138 23.60 0.08 -5.41
C SER A 138 24.21 -0.34 -6.74
#